data_AF-A0AAJ0PRU0-F1
#
_entry.id   AF-A0AAJ0PRU0-F1
#
_cell.length_a   1.000
_cell.length_b   1.000
_cell.length_c   1.000
_cell.angle_alpha   90.00
_cell.angle_beta   90.00
_cell.angle_gamma   90.00
#
_symmetry.space_group_name_H-M   'P 1'
#
loop_
_entity.id
_entity.type
_entity.pdbx_description
1 polymer ?
#
loop_
_entity_poly.entity_id
_entity_poly.type
_entity_poly.pdbx_seq_one_letter_code
_entity_poly.pdbx_strand_id
1 'polypeptide(L)'
;MEASVHKHLIVKFRGALANAAFALLAAAFAASAAHAQPAADAASVKRGEYLARAGDCIACHTVPGEKLFAGGRAMPTPFGTLYSPNITPDNEAGIGKWTADEFYTMMHTGRSRDGSLLYPAMPFAAYTKVTRADSDAIFAYLRSVPPVKLANRPHDMRFPYNNRQLLIGWRTLFFKEGEYQPDNSKSAEWNRGAYLVQGLGHCSMCHTAINALGGSSESNAFEGGLIPMQAWYAPSLTSNREAGLGDWSIADITGLLQAGASHRGAVYGPMAEVVYDSLQHLSDDDVRAMAVYLKSLPQRGGEAEAALKTTMPASEQARLHKLGAKIYDAQCASCHGKTGRGKTPAFPPLAGNQSIQMTSAVNPIRMVLNGGYAPGTAKNPEPYGMPPFAQSLSDDEVAAVTTFIRTAWGNRGTPVSAKEANALRSAPLY
;
A
#
# COMPACT_ATOMS: atom_id res chain seq x y z
N MET A 1 72.53 55.24 -23.78
CA MET A 1 71.94 53.92 -24.09
C MET A 1 70.92 53.47 -23.02
N GLU A 2 70.28 54.38 -22.26
CA GLU A 2 69.51 54.00 -21.05
C GLU A 2 68.00 54.31 -21.08
N ALA A 3 67.47 55.00 -22.09
CA ALA A 3 66.05 55.40 -22.09
C ALA A 3 65.06 54.35 -22.66
N SER A 4 65.55 53.26 -23.26
CA SER A 4 64.69 52.27 -23.97
C SER A 4 64.19 51.12 -23.08
N VAL A 5 64.86 50.88 -21.94
CA VAL A 5 64.60 49.70 -21.09
C VAL A 5 63.37 49.88 -20.19
N HIS A 6 63.03 51.11 -19.80
CA HIS A 6 61.90 51.36 -18.88
C HIS A 6 60.51 51.28 -19.50
N LYS A 7 60.35 51.56 -20.81
CA LYS A 7 59.03 51.46 -21.47
C LYS A 7 58.56 50.01 -21.66
N HIS A 8 59.49 49.06 -21.79
CA HIS A 8 59.17 47.64 -21.98
C HIS A 8 58.72 46.93 -20.68
N LEU A 9 59.14 47.42 -19.52
CA LEU A 9 58.76 46.81 -18.23
C LEU A 9 57.32 47.16 -17.82
N ILE A 10 56.89 48.40 -18.09
CA ILE A 10 55.56 48.90 -17.68
C ILE A 10 54.43 48.26 -18.50
N VAL A 11 54.66 47.97 -19.79
CA VAL A 11 53.67 47.31 -20.66
C VAL A 11 53.48 45.84 -20.28
N LYS A 12 54.56 45.13 -19.90
CA LYS A 12 54.48 43.73 -19.43
C LYS A 12 53.73 43.58 -18.11
N PHE A 13 53.88 44.53 -17.19
CA PHE A 13 53.17 44.52 -15.91
C PHE A 13 51.66 44.76 -16.06
N ARG A 14 51.25 45.64 -16.98
CA ARG A 14 49.82 45.90 -17.25
C ARG A 14 49.11 44.71 -17.92
N GLY A 15 49.79 44.00 -18.82
CA GLY A 15 49.26 42.77 -19.43
C GLY A 15 49.14 41.60 -18.42
N ALA A 16 50.10 41.47 -17.51
CA ALA A 16 50.07 40.44 -16.46
C ALA A 16 48.94 40.68 -15.43
N LEU A 17 48.70 41.93 -15.04
CA LEU A 17 47.61 42.29 -14.11
C LEU A 17 46.22 42.13 -14.75
N ALA A 18 46.06 42.46 -16.04
CA ALA A 18 44.81 42.25 -16.77
C ALA A 18 44.47 40.76 -16.94
N ASN A 19 45.48 39.92 -17.24
CA ASN A 19 45.30 38.47 -17.36
C ASN A 19 45.03 37.81 -16.00
N ALA A 20 45.64 38.30 -14.92
CA ALA A 20 45.36 37.81 -13.56
C ALA A 20 43.94 38.18 -13.12
N ALA A 21 43.47 39.40 -13.42
CA ALA A 21 42.10 39.83 -13.12
C ALA A 21 41.05 39.04 -13.92
N PHE A 22 41.33 38.74 -15.19
CA PHE A 22 40.43 37.93 -16.03
C PHE A 22 40.40 36.46 -15.59
N ALA A 23 41.54 35.90 -15.19
CA ALA A 23 41.63 34.55 -14.63
C ALA A 23 40.91 34.43 -13.27
N LEU A 24 40.99 35.47 -12.42
CA LEU A 24 40.28 35.54 -11.14
C LEU A 24 38.76 35.69 -11.32
N LEU A 25 38.29 36.47 -12.30
CA LEU A 25 36.86 36.56 -12.63
C LEU A 25 36.32 35.26 -13.26
N ALA A 26 37.08 34.61 -14.13
CA ALA A 26 36.70 33.33 -14.73
C ALA A 26 36.66 32.19 -13.68
N ALA A 27 37.59 32.18 -12.72
CA ALA A 27 37.59 31.25 -11.60
C ALA A 27 36.41 31.49 -10.64
N ALA A 28 36.01 32.74 -10.41
CA ALA A 28 34.85 33.08 -9.59
C ALA A 28 33.51 32.69 -10.28
N PHE A 29 33.42 32.83 -11.60
CA PHE A 29 32.26 32.36 -12.37
C PHE A 29 32.19 30.82 -12.44
N ALA A 30 33.33 30.13 -12.59
CA ALA A 30 33.38 28.67 -12.56
C ALA A 30 33.08 28.08 -11.17
N ALA A 31 33.51 28.75 -10.09
CA ALA A 31 33.20 28.35 -8.73
C ALA A 31 31.71 28.55 -8.37
N SER A 32 31.05 29.52 -9.01
CA SER A 32 29.60 29.77 -8.86
C SER A 32 28.75 28.76 -9.64
N ALA A 33 29.26 28.22 -10.76
CA ALA A 33 28.59 27.17 -11.53
C ALA A 33 28.71 25.76 -10.90
N ALA A 34 29.77 25.51 -10.11
CA ALA A 34 30.00 24.22 -9.47
C ALA A 34 29.15 23.97 -8.20
N HIS A 35 28.46 24.98 -7.67
CA HIS A 35 27.67 24.86 -6.42
C HIS A 35 26.15 24.68 -6.64
N ALA A 36 25.67 24.59 -7.88
CA ALA A 36 24.25 24.41 -8.17
C ALA A 36 23.79 22.93 -8.22
N GLN A 37 24.71 21.96 -8.19
CA GLN A 37 24.40 20.52 -8.37
C GLN A 37 24.16 19.67 -7.10
N PRO A 38 24.61 19.99 -5.87
CA PRO A 38 24.31 19.15 -4.70
C PRO A 38 22.85 19.21 -4.24
N ALA A 39 22.20 20.37 -4.41
CA ALA A 39 20.84 20.58 -3.93
C ALA A 39 19.79 19.87 -4.80
N ALA A 40 20.02 19.81 -6.11
CA ALA A 40 19.14 19.11 -7.06
C ALA A 40 19.17 17.59 -6.85
N ASP A 41 20.35 17.02 -6.57
CA ASP A 41 20.50 15.59 -6.25
C ASP A 41 19.84 15.23 -4.90
N ALA A 42 20.06 16.05 -3.87
CA ALA A 42 19.43 15.85 -2.56
C ALA A 42 17.91 15.99 -2.60
N ALA A 43 17.36 16.94 -3.37
CA ALA A 43 15.93 17.10 -3.55
C ALA A 43 15.31 15.91 -4.30
N SER A 44 16.00 15.40 -5.32
CA SER A 44 15.59 14.19 -6.06
C SER A 44 15.58 12.96 -5.14
N VAL A 45 16.64 12.74 -4.37
CA VAL A 45 16.72 11.64 -3.39
C VAL A 45 15.62 11.73 -2.34
N LYS A 46 15.34 12.92 -1.79
CA LYS A 46 14.25 13.12 -0.81
C LYS A 46 12.87 12.83 -1.43
N ARG A 47 12.65 13.25 -2.67
CA ARG A 47 11.43 12.92 -3.42
C ARG A 47 11.35 11.42 -3.67
N GLY A 48 12.45 10.78 -4.02
CA GLY A 48 12.56 9.34 -4.21
C GLY A 48 12.23 8.55 -2.95
N GLU A 49 12.73 8.97 -1.79
CA GLU A 49 12.37 8.36 -0.50
C GLU A 49 10.86 8.43 -0.26
N TYR A 50 10.28 9.63 -0.46
CA TYR A 50 8.85 9.84 -0.31
C TYR A 50 8.02 8.91 -1.20
N LEU A 51 8.40 8.80 -2.48
CA LEU A 51 7.70 7.95 -3.45
C LEU A 51 7.95 6.46 -3.23
N ALA A 52 9.13 6.07 -2.75
CA ALA A 52 9.44 4.68 -2.40
C ALA A 52 8.60 4.22 -1.19
N ARG A 53 8.33 5.12 -0.24
CA ARG A 53 7.34 4.88 0.82
C ARG A 53 5.93 4.77 0.25
N ALA A 54 5.51 5.74 -0.58
CA ALA A 54 4.20 5.73 -1.23
C ALA A 54 3.92 4.45 -2.03
N GLY A 55 4.96 3.87 -2.63
CA GLY A 55 4.92 2.64 -3.42
C GLY A 55 5.23 1.37 -2.63
N ASP A 56 5.09 1.36 -1.30
CA ASP A 56 5.27 0.17 -0.45
C ASP A 56 6.58 -0.61 -0.70
N CYS A 57 7.63 0.06 -1.20
CA CYS A 57 8.88 -0.60 -1.59
C CYS A 57 9.54 -1.25 -0.38
N ILE A 58 9.42 -0.60 0.79
CA ILE A 58 9.96 -1.09 2.06
C ILE A 58 9.22 -2.35 2.50
N ALA A 59 7.88 -2.33 2.49
CA ALA A 59 7.04 -3.44 2.93
C ALA A 59 7.37 -4.74 2.17
N CYS A 60 7.62 -4.63 0.85
CA CYS A 60 7.92 -5.78 0.01
C CYS A 60 9.41 -6.18 0.02
N HIS A 61 10.34 -5.22 -0.04
CA HIS A 61 11.77 -5.50 -0.23
C HIS A 61 12.59 -5.50 1.06
N THR A 62 11.94 -5.44 2.22
CA THR A 62 12.61 -5.52 3.53
C THR A 62 11.96 -6.63 4.36
N VAL A 63 12.77 -7.53 4.89
CA VAL A 63 12.34 -8.49 5.91
C VAL A 63 12.40 -7.77 7.27
N PRO A 64 11.36 -7.85 8.12
CA PRO A 64 11.40 -7.25 9.45
C PRO A 64 12.64 -7.67 10.25
N GLY A 65 13.37 -6.70 10.79
CA GLY A 65 14.63 -6.93 11.52
C GLY A 65 15.88 -7.05 10.64
N GLU A 66 15.74 -7.14 9.32
CA GLU A 66 16.84 -7.20 8.36
C GLU A 66 17.18 -5.82 7.77
N LYS A 67 18.25 -5.77 6.96
CA LYS A 67 18.69 -4.55 6.30
C LYS A 67 17.66 -4.06 5.27
N LEU A 68 17.41 -2.74 5.27
CA LEU A 68 16.50 -2.07 4.36
C LEU A 68 16.77 -2.46 2.90
N PHE A 69 15.71 -2.82 2.17
CA PHE A 69 15.75 -3.15 0.74
C PHE A 69 16.60 -4.37 0.33
N ALA A 70 17.11 -5.15 1.29
CA ALA A 70 17.94 -6.31 1.02
C ALA A 70 17.18 -7.49 0.37
N GLY A 71 15.85 -7.42 0.29
CA GLY A 71 15.01 -8.48 -0.28
C GLY A 71 14.87 -9.68 0.65
N GLY A 72 14.48 -10.82 0.06
CA GLY A 72 14.32 -12.09 0.77
C GLY A 72 12.95 -12.35 1.42
N ARG A 73 12.02 -11.39 1.41
CA ARG A 73 10.67 -11.57 1.97
C ARG A 73 9.91 -12.63 1.17
N ALA A 74 9.44 -13.66 1.88
CA ALA A 74 8.62 -14.72 1.31
C ALA A 74 7.18 -14.24 1.15
N MET A 75 6.61 -14.44 -0.04
CA MET A 75 5.23 -14.09 -0.38
C MET A 75 4.52 -15.35 -0.88
N PRO A 76 3.80 -16.06 0.02
CA PRO A 76 3.04 -17.23 -0.37
C PRO A 76 1.87 -16.81 -1.26
N THR A 77 1.71 -17.52 -2.39
CA THR A 77 0.59 -17.37 -3.32
C THR A 77 -0.07 -18.74 -3.54
N PRO A 78 -1.29 -18.80 -4.08
CA PRO A 78 -1.89 -20.07 -4.49
C PRO A 78 -1.05 -20.87 -5.50
N PHE A 79 -0.12 -20.20 -6.19
CA PHE A 79 0.70 -20.73 -7.27
C PHE A 79 2.11 -21.15 -6.85
N GLY A 80 2.47 -20.91 -5.59
CA GLY A 80 3.82 -21.10 -5.04
C GLY A 80 4.29 -19.89 -4.25
N THR A 81 5.56 -19.89 -3.84
CA THR A 81 6.13 -18.82 -3.01
C THR A 81 7.06 -17.94 -3.83
N LEU A 82 6.73 -16.65 -3.89
CA LEU A 82 7.60 -15.62 -4.44
C LEU A 82 8.55 -15.09 -3.36
N TYR A 83 9.68 -14.54 -3.78
CA TYR A 83 10.67 -13.93 -2.89
C TYR A 83 11.05 -12.57 -3.46
N SER A 84 10.97 -11.52 -2.64
CA SER A 84 11.34 -10.17 -3.08
C SER A 84 12.83 -10.10 -3.41
N PRO A 85 13.25 -9.47 -4.53
CA PRO A 85 14.66 -9.28 -4.80
C PRO A 85 15.26 -8.17 -3.92
N ASN A 86 16.58 -8.18 -3.78
CA ASN A 86 17.41 -7.12 -3.25
C ASN A 86 17.43 -5.95 -4.25
N ILE A 87 17.03 -4.77 -3.79
CA ILE A 87 16.98 -3.54 -4.60
C ILE A 87 17.96 -2.47 -4.09
N THR A 88 18.94 -2.86 -3.28
CA THR A 88 20.05 -1.99 -2.84
C THR A 88 21.02 -1.72 -4.00
N PRO A 89 21.94 -0.74 -3.91
CA PRO A 89 22.85 -0.42 -5.00
C PRO A 89 24.03 -1.40 -5.15
N ASP A 90 23.97 -2.58 -4.53
CA ASP A 90 25.00 -3.61 -4.68
C ASP A 90 25.12 -4.12 -6.12
N ASN A 91 26.35 -4.23 -6.63
CA ASN A 91 26.66 -4.54 -8.03
C ASN A 91 26.48 -6.02 -8.41
N GLU A 92 26.44 -6.92 -7.43
CA GLU A 92 26.33 -8.36 -7.67
C GLU A 92 24.93 -8.86 -7.36
N ALA A 93 24.38 -8.44 -6.23
CA ALA A 93 23.14 -8.95 -5.69
C ALA A 93 21.94 -8.00 -5.86
N GLY A 94 22.20 -6.70 -5.96
CA GLY A 94 21.18 -5.66 -6.04
C GLY A 94 21.01 -5.06 -7.44
N ILE A 95 20.50 -3.83 -7.48
CA ILE A 95 20.31 -3.04 -8.72
C ILE A 95 21.55 -2.21 -9.09
N GLY A 96 22.72 -2.60 -8.60
CA GLY A 96 23.96 -1.82 -8.69
C GLY A 96 24.38 -1.38 -10.09
N LYS A 97 24.14 -2.30 -11.04
CA LYS A 97 24.50 -2.18 -12.45
C LYS A 97 23.35 -1.70 -13.34
N TRP A 98 22.21 -1.35 -12.76
CA TRP A 98 21.05 -0.90 -13.51
C TRP A 98 21.23 0.56 -13.91
N THR A 99 20.67 0.95 -15.05
CA THR A 99 20.50 2.34 -15.43
C THR A 99 19.11 2.85 -15.03
N ALA A 100 18.93 4.17 -15.01
CA ALA A 100 17.61 4.78 -14.80
C ALA A 100 16.59 4.34 -15.87
N ASP A 101 17.01 4.21 -17.14
CA ASP A 101 16.16 3.73 -18.23
C ASP A 101 15.73 2.27 -18.05
N GLU A 102 16.64 1.40 -17.60
CA GLU A 102 16.34 0.00 -17.30
C GLU A 102 15.37 -0.11 -16.12
N PHE A 103 15.56 0.70 -15.08
CA PHE A 103 14.65 0.77 -13.94
C PHE A 103 13.25 1.27 -14.33
N TYR A 104 13.18 2.36 -15.09
CA TYR A 104 11.92 2.91 -15.63
C TYR A 104 11.20 1.87 -16.48
N THR A 105 11.92 1.18 -17.37
CA THR A 105 11.37 0.11 -18.22
C THR A 105 10.81 -1.02 -17.37
N MET A 106 11.51 -1.43 -16.30
CA MET A 106 11.03 -2.46 -15.40
C MET A 106 9.76 -2.04 -14.66
N MET A 107 9.70 -0.81 -14.14
CA MET A 107 8.50 -0.29 -13.50
C MET A 107 7.32 -0.21 -14.49
N HIS A 108 7.57 0.22 -15.72
CA HIS A 108 6.52 0.46 -16.71
C HIS A 108 6.02 -0.80 -17.38
N THR A 109 6.92 -1.74 -17.62
CA THR A 109 6.64 -2.89 -18.47
C THR A 109 6.77 -4.21 -17.72
N GLY A 110 7.27 -4.25 -16.48
CA GLY A 110 7.51 -5.51 -15.78
C GLY A 110 8.56 -6.39 -16.44
N ARG A 111 9.47 -5.80 -17.23
CA ARG A 111 10.61 -6.50 -17.84
C ARG A 111 11.88 -6.19 -17.06
N SER A 112 12.54 -7.24 -16.59
CA SER A 112 13.84 -7.14 -15.94
C SER A 112 14.92 -6.73 -16.94
N ARG A 113 16.08 -6.27 -16.43
CA ARG A 113 17.26 -5.89 -17.21
C ARG A 113 17.77 -6.99 -18.17
N ASP A 114 17.62 -8.26 -17.78
CA ASP A 114 17.96 -9.42 -18.61
C ASP A 114 16.88 -9.78 -19.65
N GLY A 115 15.83 -8.97 -19.74
CA GLY A 115 14.69 -9.18 -20.63
C GLY A 115 13.63 -10.14 -20.10
N SER A 116 13.85 -10.75 -18.93
CA SER A 116 12.89 -11.69 -18.33
C SER A 116 11.64 -10.98 -17.80
N LEU A 117 10.49 -11.66 -17.88
CA LEU A 117 9.21 -11.14 -17.39
C LEU A 117 9.10 -11.32 -15.87
N LEU A 118 8.71 -10.25 -15.17
CA LEU A 118 8.40 -10.29 -13.75
C LEU A 118 7.01 -10.87 -13.50
N TYR A 119 6.88 -11.58 -12.38
CA TYR A 119 5.57 -12.00 -11.90
C TYR A 119 4.75 -10.77 -11.46
N PRO A 120 3.43 -10.73 -11.69
CA PRO A 120 2.56 -9.59 -11.35
C PRO A 120 2.49 -9.22 -9.86
N ALA A 121 3.10 -10.00 -8.97
CA ALA A 121 3.28 -9.61 -7.58
C ALA A 121 4.16 -8.35 -7.43
N MET A 122 5.06 -8.10 -8.38
CA MET A 122 5.59 -6.76 -8.59
C MET A 122 4.50 -5.96 -9.32
N PRO A 123 3.91 -4.90 -8.73
CA PRO A 123 2.74 -4.21 -9.28
C PRO A 123 3.05 -3.31 -10.49
N PHE A 124 3.78 -3.81 -11.48
CA PHE A 124 4.10 -3.08 -12.72
C PHE A 124 2.85 -2.63 -13.48
N ALA A 125 1.72 -3.35 -13.34
CA ALA A 125 0.44 -2.96 -13.93
C ALA A 125 -0.12 -1.65 -13.34
N ALA A 126 0.25 -1.33 -12.09
CA ALA A 126 -0.04 -0.04 -11.46
C ALA A 126 1.11 0.95 -11.70
N TYR A 127 2.36 0.52 -11.52
CA TYR A 127 3.53 1.39 -11.64
C TYR A 127 3.78 1.93 -13.05
N THR A 128 3.20 1.32 -14.08
CA THR A 128 3.13 1.91 -15.43
C THR A 128 2.49 3.29 -15.46
N LYS A 129 1.74 3.69 -14.42
CA LYS A 129 1.15 5.02 -14.27
C LYS A 129 2.15 6.08 -13.79
N VAL A 130 3.27 5.67 -13.19
CA VAL A 130 4.25 6.57 -12.56
C VAL A 130 4.98 7.37 -13.62
N THR A 131 5.18 8.66 -13.41
CA THR A 131 5.90 9.49 -14.39
C THR A 131 7.39 9.13 -14.45
N ARG A 132 8.04 9.36 -15.59
CA ARG A 132 9.50 9.22 -15.72
C ARG A 132 10.29 9.93 -14.60
N ALA A 133 9.94 11.18 -14.30
CA ALA A 133 10.61 11.96 -13.26
C ALA A 133 10.49 11.32 -11.87
N ASP A 134 9.33 10.74 -11.56
CA ASP A 134 9.10 10.06 -10.29
C ASP A 134 9.83 8.71 -10.22
N SER A 135 9.90 7.97 -11.33
CA SER A 135 10.70 6.75 -11.42
C SER A 135 12.20 7.03 -11.24
N ASP A 136 12.72 8.08 -11.88
CA ASP A 136 14.13 8.50 -11.74
C ASP A 136 14.44 8.95 -10.31
N ALA A 137 13.51 9.65 -9.64
CA ALA A 137 13.66 10.03 -8.24
C ALA A 137 13.72 8.80 -7.32
N ILE A 138 12.81 7.83 -7.49
CA ILE A 138 12.85 6.56 -6.74
C ILE A 138 14.18 5.85 -6.98
N PHE A 139 14.64 5.78 -8.23
CA PHE A 139 15.91 5.17 -8.56
C PHE A 139 17.08 5.89 -7.86
N ALA A 140 17.13 7.23 -7.93
CA ALA A 140 18.15 8.02 -7.25
C ALA A 140 18.18 7.74 -5.73
N TYR A 141 17.02 7.63 -5.08
CA TYR A 141 16.93 7.23 -3.68
C TYR A 141 17.48 5.82 -3.43
N LEU A 142 17.08 4.82 -4.22
CA LEU A 142 17.61 3.46 -4.10
C LEU A 142 19.12 3.38 -4.41
N ARG A 143 19.67 4.31 -5.19
CA ARG A 143 21.11 4.42 -5.40
C ARG A 143 21.85 5.02 -4.20
N SER A 144 21.14 5.71 -3.32
CA SER A 144 21.72 6.40 -2.15
C SER A 144 21.76 5.54 -0.88
N VAL A 145 20.99 4.45 -0.80
CA VAL A 145 20.95 3.58 0.39
C VAL A 145 22.21 2.72 0.53
N PRO A 146 22.56 2.23 1.74
CA PRO A 146 23.70 1.34 1.92
C PRO A 146 23.57 0.04 1.08
N PRO A 147 24.61 -0.37 0.33
CA PRO A 147 24.58 -1.61 -0.44
C PRO A 147 24.57 -2.83 0.49
N VAL A 148 23.79 -3.84 0.12
CA VAL A 148 23.75 -5.11 0.85
C VAL A 148 24.07 -6.24 -0.12
N LYS A 149 25.16 -6.96 0.17
CA LYS A 149 25.57 -8.14 -0.60
C LYS A 149 24.81 -9.40 -0.15
N LEU A 150 23.50 -9.42 -0.38
CA LEU A 150 22.62 -10.57 -0.10
C LEU A 150 22.03 -11.10 -1.41
N ALA A 151 22.44 -12.30 -1.81
CA ALA A 151 22.00 -12.91 -3.07
C ALA A 151 20.49 -13.18 -3.09
N ASN A 152 19.88 -12.95 -4.25
CA ASN A 152 18.45 -13.21 -4.47
C ASN A 152 18.15 -14.72 -4.44
N ARG A 153 17.01 -15.06 -3.83
CA ARG A 153 16.49 -16.43 -3.81
C ARG A 153 15.59 -16.67 -5.04
N PRO A 154 15.75 -17.78 -5.78
CA PRO A 154 14.80 -18.19 -6.81
C PRO A 154 13.40 -18.40 -6.23
N HIS A 155 12.37 -18.08 -7.02
CA HIS A 155 10.99 -18.35 -6.65
C HIS A 155 10.70 -19.86 -6.60
N ASP A 156 9.88 -20.27 -5.65
CA ASP A 156 9.41 -21.64 -5.51
C ASP A 156 7.99 -21.76 -6.08
N MET A 157 7.90 -21.67 -7.40
CA MET A 157 6.63 -21.72 -8.14
C MET A 157 6.30 -23.15 -8.55
N ARG A 158 5.03 -23.54 -8.40
CA ARG A 158 4.55 -24.87 -8.80
C ARG A 158 4.34 -24.90 -10.30
N PHE A 159 4.59 -26.04 -10.93
CA PHE A 159 4.20 -26.24 -12.33
C PHE A 159 2.67 -26.10 -12.49
N PRO A 160 2.16 -25.42 -13.54
CA PRO A 160 2.90 -24.82 -14.66
C PRO A 160 3.35 -23.36 -14.45
N TYR A 161 3.06 -22.75 -13.30
CA TYR A 161 3.32 -21.34 -13.00
C TYR A 161 4.80 -20.97 -12.89
N ASN A 162 5.71 -21.95 -12.82
CA ASN A 162 7.15 -21.73 -12.93
C ASN A 162 7.62 -21.39 -14.37
N ASN A 163 6.77 -21.61 -15.39
CA ASN A 163 7.09 -21.27 -16.76
C ASN A 163 6.77 -19.78 -17.05
N ARG A 164 7.82 -18.95 -17.09
CA ARG A 164 7.70 -17.50 -17.35
C ARG A 164 7.08 -17.14 -18.70
N GLN A 165 7.05 -18.03 -19.69
CA GLN A 165 6.43 -17.74 -20.99
C GLN A 165 4.90 -17.58 -20.89
N LEU A 166 4.28 -18.19 -19.89
CA LEU A 166 2.84 -18.02 -19.63
C LEU A 166 2.48 -16.56 -19.29
N LEU A 167 3.44 -15.77 -18.80
CA LEU A 167 3.25 -14.36 -18.52
C LEU A 167 3.00 -13.55 -19.80
N ILE A 168 3.42 -14.01 -20.98
CA ILE A 168 3.09 -13.32 -22.24
C ILE A 168 1.57 -13.28 -22.44
N GLY A 169 0.90 -14.42 -22.28
CA GLY A 169 -0.55 -14.51 -22.38
C GLY A 169 -1.27 -13.73 -21.28
N TRP A 170 -0.78 -13.82 -20.03
CA TRP A 170 -1.34 -13.06 -18.91
C TRP A 170 -1.32 -11.56 -19.17
N ARG A 171 -0.21 -11.03 -19.68
CA ARG A 171 -0.06 -9.59 -19.93
C ARG A 171 -1.00 -9.09 -21.02
N THR A 172 -1.21 -9.88 -22.08
CA THR A 172 -2.19 -9.53 -23.13
C THR A 172 -3.61 -9.37 -22.58
N LEU A 173 -3.95 -10.07 -21.49
CA LEU A 173 -5.28 -10.04 -20.89
C LEU A 173 -5.44 -8.97 -19.80
N PHE A 174 -4.38 -8.71 -19.01
CA PHE A 174 -4.51 -7.97 -17.75
C PHE A 174 -3.57 -6.76 -17.61
N PHE A 175 -2.77 -6.44 -18.63
CA PHE A 175 -1.82 -5.34 -18.56
C PHE A 175 -2.00 -4.33 -19.70
N LYS A 176 -2.22 -3.07 -19.33
CA LYS A 176 -2.23 -1.93 -20.23
C LYS A 176 -1.15 -0.93 -19.82
N GLU A 177 -0.13 -0.82 -20.66
CA GLU A 177 0.97 0.11 -20.45
C GLU A 177 0.53 1.57 -20.61
N GLY A 178 1.11 2.44 -19.79
CA GLY A 178 1.09 3.89 -20.03
C GLY A 178 0.95 4.72 -18.76
N GLU A 179 1.70 5.82 -18.73
CA GLU A 179 1.68 6.83 -17.68
C GLU A 179 0.27 7.35 -17.41
N TYR A 180 0.04 7.81 -16.18
CA TYR A 180 -1.23 8.43 -15.83
C TYR A 180 -1.49 9.67 -16.67
N GLN A 181 -2.69 9.74 -17.24
CA GLN A 181 -3.15 10.89 -18.01
C GLN A 181 -4.21 11.64 -17.19
N PRO A 182 -3.99 12.92 -16.85
CA PRO A 182 -4.99 13.71 -16.12
C PRO A 182 -6.32 13.80 -16.88
N ASP A 183 -7.41 13.64 -16.14
CA ASP A 183 -8.75 13.92 -16.62
C ASP A 183 -9.02 15.43 -16.53
N ASN A 184 -9.15 16.08 -17.70
CA ASN A 184 -9.40 17.51 -17.82
C ASN A 184 -10.78 17.95 -17.29
N SER A 185 -11.70 17.01 -17.03
CA SER A 185 -12.99 17.29 -16.40
C SER A 185 -12.92 17.30 -14.86
N LYS A 186 -11.75 16.98 -14.28
CA LYS A 186 -11.55 16.85 -12.84
C LYS A 186 -10.57 17.90 -12.31
N SER A 187 -10.62 18.15 -11.01
CA SER A 187 -9.69 19.07 -10.35
C SER A 187 -8.26 18.50 -10.32
N ALA A 188 -7.27 19.38 -10.16
CA ALA A 188 -5.88 18.98 -9.98
C ALA A 188 -5.70 18.06 -8.76
N GLU A 189 -6.41 18.34 -7.67
CA GLU A 189 -6.40 17.50 -6.47
C GLU A 189 -6.96 16.10 -6.75
N TRP A 190 -8.07 15.99 -7.49
CA TRP A 190 -8.64 14.70 -7.84
C TRP A 190 -7.65 13.88 -8.69
N ASN A 191 -7.04 14.52 -9.69
CA ASN A 191 -6.04 13.88 -10.55
C ASN A 191 -4.80 13.44 -9.76
N ARG A 192 -4.37 14.23 -8.76
CA ARG A 192 -3.28 13.84 -7.85
C ARG A 192 -3.64 12.60 -7.03
N GLY A 193 -4.86 12.55 -6.49
CA GLY A 193 -5.35 11.38 -5.76
C GLY A 193 -5.43 10.13 -6.64
N ALA A 194 -5.96 10.28 -7.85
CA ALA A 194 -6.05 9.21 -8.84
C ALA A 194 -4.66 8.66 -9.21
N TYR A 195 -3.69 9.54 -9.47
CA TYR A 195 -2.30 9.17 -9.75
C TYR A 195 -1.70 8.32 -8.63
N LEU A 196 -1.85 8.74 -7.38
CA LEU A 196 -1.31 8.02 -6.22
C LEU A 196 -2.01 6.69 -5.98
N VAL A 197 -3.34 6.66 -6.02
CA VAL A 197 -4.14 5.45 -5.75
C VAL A 197 -4.00 4.39 -6.85
N GLN A 198 -3.94 4.81 -8.12
CA GLN A 198 -3.82 3.89 -9.26
C GLN A 198 -2.38 3.53 -9.61
N GLY A 199 -1.42 4.39 -9.23
CA GLY A 199 0.01 4.21 -9.45
C GLY A 199 0.69 3.55 -8.24
N LEU A 200 1.49 4.33 -7.52
CA LEU A 200 2.34 3.81 -6.44
C LEU A 200 1.53 3.14 -5.31
N GLY A 201 0.39 3.69 -4.91
CA GLY A 201 -0.45 3.07 -3.87
C GLY A 201 -1.17 1.79 -4.32
N HIS A 202 -1.21 1.50 -5.62
CA HIS A 202 -1.73 0.28 -6.25
C HIS A 202 -2.98 -0.32 -5.58
N CYS A 203 -3.93 0.51 -5.13
CA CYS A 203 -4.95 0.08 -4.17
C CYS A 203 -5.89 -0.98 -4.78
N SER A 204 -6.04 -0.95 -6.11
CA SER A 204 -6.82 -1.93 -6.87
C SER A 204 -6.23 -3.35 -6.80
N MET A 205 -4.94 -3.52 -6.47
CA MET A 205 -4.31 -4.84 -6.39
C MET A 205 -4.92 -5.70 -5.27
N CYS A 206 -5.27 -5.09 -4.13
CA CYS A 206 -5.95 -5.78 -3.04
C CYS A 206 -7.47 -5.60 -3.11
N HIS A 207 -7.94 -4.41 -3.47
CA HIS A 207 -9.37 -4.08 -3.52
C HIS A 207 -10.05 -4.51 -4.82
N THR A 208 -9.48 -5.44 -5.60
CA THR A 208 -10.13 -6.05 -6.77
C THR A 208 -9.94 -7.55 -6.70
N ALA A 209 -11.01 -8.31 -6.91
CA ALA A 209 -10.93 -9.76 -6.91
C ALA A 209 -9.91 -10.26 -7.96
N ILE A 210 -9.02 -11.14 -7.51
CA ILE A 210 -8.07 -11.83 -8.37
C ILE A 210 -8.71 -13.12 -8.87
N ASN A 211 -8.73 -13.32 -10.18
CA ASN A 211 -9.30 -14.52 -10.80
C ASN A 211 -8.34 -15.73 -10.71
N ALA A 212 -8.79 -16.90 -11.18
CA ALA A 212 -7.99 -18.14 -11.14
C ALA A 212 -6.67 -18.07 -11.94
N LEU A 213 -6.53 -17.12 -12.87
CA LEU A 213 -5.30 -16.89 -13.64
C LEU A 213 -4.35 -15.90 -12.94
N GLY A 214 -4.70 -15.42 -11.74
CA GLY A 214 -3.90 -14.44 -11.01
C GLY A 214 -4.02 -13.01 -11.55
N GLY A 215 -5.04 -12.72 -12.38
CA GLY A 215 -5.30 -11.38 -12.93
C GLY A 215 -6.46 -10.67 -12.23
N SER A 216 -6.42 -9.33 -12.20
CA SER A 216 -7.54 -8.48 -11.77
C SER A 216 -8.31 -7.96 -13.00
N SER A 217 -9.60 -7.68 -12.83
CA SER A 217 -10.43 -7.11 -13.90
C SER A 217 -10.52 -5.59 -13.77
N GLU A 218 -10.21 -4.85 -14.85
CA GLU A 218 -10.42 -3.40 -14.90
C GLU A 218 -11.91 -3.03 -14.78
N SER A 219 -12.81 -3.85 -15.34
CA SER A 219 -14.26 -3.59 -15.26
C SER A 219 -14.77 -3.65 -13.83
N ASN A 220 -14.14 -4.49 -13.00
CA ASN A 220 -14.53 -4.75 -11.61
C ASN A 220 -13.54 -4.09 -10.63
N ALA A 221 -12.75 -3.12 -11.09
CA ALA A 221 -11.76 -2.45 -10.26
C ALA A 221 -12.42 -1.89 -8.99
N PHE A 222 -11.77 -2.12 -7.85
CA PHE A 222 -12.21 -1.65 -6.53
C PHE A 222 -13.46 -2.33 -5.96
N GLU A 223 -13.94 -3.44 -6.56
CA GLU A 223 -15.10 -4.20 -6.05
C GLU A 223 -14.80 -5.13 -4.87
N GLY A 224 -13.56 -5.13 -4.37
CA GLY A 224 -13.15 -5.94 -3.23
C GLY A 224 -12.91 -7.40 -3.59
N GLY A 225 -12.46 -8.17 -2.61
CA GLY A 225 -12.13 -9.58 -2.78
C GLY A 225 -11.40 -10.18 -1.59
N LEU A 226 -11.37 -11.51 -1.55
CA LEU A 226 -10.50 -12.21 -0.60
C LEU A 226 -9.05 -12.06 -1.05
N ILE A 227 -8.16 -11.66 -0.14
CA ILE A 227 -6.73 -11.59 -0.37
C ILE A 227 -6.18 -13.03 -0.30
N PRO A 228 -5.68 -13.59 -1.43
CA PRO A 228 -5.23 -14.97 -1.46
C PRO A 228 -4.11 -15.23 -0.44
N MET A 229 -4.14 -16.40 0.21
CA MET A 229 -3.18 -16.87 1.21
C MET A 229 -3.05 -16.06 2.50
N GLN A 230 -3.53 -14.82 2.54
CA GLN A 230 -3.55 -14.01 3.75
C GLN A 230 -4.81 -14.22 4.57
N ALA A 231 -5.86 -14.82 3.99
CA ALA A 231 -7.16 -15.05 4.62
C ALA A 231 -7.77 -13.76 5.22
N TRP A 232 -7.55 -12.64 4.57
CA TRP A 232 -8.17 -11.35 4.85
C TRP A 232 -9.08 -10.96 3.70
N TYR A 233 -10.12 -10.20 3.97
CA TYR A 233 -11.00 -9.66 2.94
C TYR A 233 -10.71 -8.17 2.74
N ALA A 234 -10.33 -7.79 1.52
CA ALA A 234 -10.24 -6.40 1.12
C ALA A 234 -11.64 -5.95 0.66
N PRO A 235 -12.32 -5.05 1.40
CA PRO A 235 -13.70 -4.71 1.08
C PRO A 235 -13.83 -3.88 -0.21
N SER A 236 -14.98 -3.91 -0.86
CA SER A 236 -15.27 -3.03 -1.99
C SER A 236 -15.17 -1.56 -1.59
N LEU A 237 -14.41 -0.77 -2.36
CA LEU A 237 -14.36 0.70 -2.23
C LEU A 237 -15.41 1.41 -3.10
N THR A 238 -16.11 0.66 -3.95
CA THR A 238 -17.18 1.14 -4.84
C THR A 238 -18.58 0.82 -4.32
N SER A 239 -18.73 0.07 -3.23
CA SER A 239 -20.04 -0.30 -2.66
C SER A 239 -20.20 0.22 -1.23
N ASN A 240 -21.15 1.14 -1.02
CA ASN A 240 -21.48 1.63 0.32
C ASN A 240 -22.03 0.55 1.28
N ARG A 241 -22.31 -0.69 0.83
CA ARG A 241 -22.56 -1.81 1.75
C ARG A 241 -21.29 -2.33 2.44
N GLU A 242 -20.11 -2.10 1.86
CA GLU A 242 -18.85 -2.66 2.35
C GLU A 242 -17.88 -1.61 2.85
N ALA A 243 -17.07 -1.00 1.99
CA ALA A 243 -16.21 0.12 2.35
C ALA A 243 -16.29 1.26 1.33
N GLY A 244 -17.39 1.33 0.57
CA GLY A 244 -17.71 2.50 -0.25
C GLY A 244 -17.68 3.76 0.60
N LEU A 245 -16.90 4.74 0.13
CA LEU A 245 -16.55 5.94 0.88
C LEU A 245 -17.43 7.16 0.53
N GLY A 246 -18.48 6.96 -0.28
CA GLY A 246 -19.34 8.04 -0.76
C GLY A 246 -19.97 8.86 0.38
N ASP A 247 -20.38 8.18 1.45
CA ASP A 247 -21.01 8.81 2.62
C ASP A 247 -20.02 9.17 3.74
N TRP A 248 -18.73 8.87 3.58
CA TRP A 248 -17.70 9.19 4.57
C TRP A 248 -17.26 10.64 4.45
N SER A 249 -16.93 11.30 5.57
CA SER A 249 -16.26 12.59 5.52
C SER A 249 -14.83 12.41 4.97
N ILE A 250 -14.28 13.44 4.31
CA ILE A 250 -12.87 13.41 3.89
C ILE A 250 -11.96 13.20 5.11
N ALA A 251 -12.29 13.83 6.25
CA ALA A 251 -11.54 13.69 7.49
C ALA A 251 -11.49 12.24 8.01
N ASP A 252 -12.58 11.49 7.92
CA ASP A 252 -12.60 10.07 8.33
C ASP A 252 -11.75 9.22 7.39
N ILE A 253 -11.79 9.49 6.08
CA ILE A 253 -10.95 8.77 5.11
C ILE A 253 -9.47 9.06 5.35
N THR A 254 -9.10 10.34 5.50
CA THR A 254 -7.70 10.71 5.77
C THR A 254 -7.21 10.17 7.10
N GLY A 255 -8.06 10.19 8.14
CA GLY A 255 -7.76 9.58 9.44
C GLY A 255 -7.51 8.09 9.33
N LEU A 256 -8.36 7.37 8.60
CA LEU A 256 -8.18 5.93 8.37
C LEU A 256 -6.89 5.63 7.61
N LEU A 257 -6.58 6.40 6.55
CA LEU A 257 -5.41 6.17 5.70
C LEU A 257 -4.08 6.53 6.37
N GLN A 258 -4.03 7.56 7.23
CA GLN A 258 -2.75 8.05 7.77
C GLN A 258 -2.54 7.73 9.25
N ALA A 259 -3.62 7.67 10.04
CA ALA A 259 -3.56 7.32 11.46
C ALA A 259 -3.95 5.85 11.73
N GLY A 260 -4.48 5.16 10.72
CA GLY A 260 -5.00 3.80 10.85
C GLY A 260 -6.35 3.71 11.58
N ALA A 261 -6.95 4.84 11.95
CA ALA A 261 -8.21 4.90 12.69
C ALA A 261 -8.99 6.19 12.41
N SER A 262 -10.32 6.09 12.50
CA SER A 262 -11.28 7.18 12.32
C SER A 262 -12.51 6.98 13.22
N HIS A 263 -13.47 7.88 13.16
CA HIS A 263 -14.76 7.71 13.86
C HIS A 263 -15.59 6.56 13.28
N ARG A 264 -15.25 6.10 12.07
CA ARG A 264 -15.98 5.06 11.35
C ARG A 264 -15.39 3.66 11.56
N GLY A 265 -14.13 3.57 11.96
CA GLY A 265 -13.43 2.30 12.16
C GLY A 265 -11.92 2.45 12.16
N ALA A 266 -11.23 1.31 12.28
CA ALA A 266 -9.77 1.21 12.23
C ALA A 266 -9.33 0.11 11.25
N VAL A 267 -8.10 0.23 10.74
CA VAL A 267 -7.49 -0.77 9.88
C VAL A 267 -6.77 -1.84 10.71
N TYR A 268 -6.78 -3.06 10.20
CA TYR A 268 -6.12 -4.22 10.80
C TYR A 268 -5.54 -5.11 9.70
N GLY A 269 -4.66 -6.04 10.07
CA GLY A 269 -4.07 -7.00 9.13
C GLY A 269 -3.26 -6.29 8.02
N PRO A 270 -3.36 -6.73 6.75
CA PRO A 270 -2.55 -6.20 5.66
C PRO A 270 -2.69 -4.68 5.46
N MET A 271 -3.88 -4.13 5.74
CA MET A 271 -4.10 -2.70 5.60
C MET A 271 -3.43 -1.90 6.74
N ALA A 272 -3.19 -2.51 7.90
CA ALA A 272 -2.37 -1.90 8.94
C ALA A 272 -0.89 -1.83 8.54
N GLU A 273 -0.35 -2.84 7.85
CA GLU A 273 1.00 -2.81 7.27
C GLU A 273 1.13 -1.67 6.26
N VAL A 274 0.18 -1.52 5.33
CA VAL A 274 0.19 -0.42 4.33
C VAL A 274 0.17 0.95 5.00
N VAL A 275 -0.64 1.13 6.06
CA VAL A 275 -0.62 2.40 6.81
C VAL A 275 0.71 2.59 7.53
N TYR A 276 1.26 1.54 8.13
CA TYR A 276 2.49 1.61 8.91
C TYR A 276 3.72 1.88 8.04
N ASP A 277 3.93 1.16 6.94
CA ASP A 277 5.14 1.28 6.12
C ASP A 277 5.05 2.38 5.05
N SER A 278 3.84 2.81 4.65
CA SER A 278 3.62 3.74 3.53
C SER A 278 2.79 4.97 3.93
N LEU A 279 1.46 4.82 4.08
CA LEU A 279 0.55 5.95 4.00
C LEU A 279 0.74 6.99 5.11
N GLN A 280 1.19 6.56 6.31
CA GLN A 280 1.47 7.50 7.42
C GLN A 280 2.57 8.51 7.09
N HIS A 281 3.43 8.21 6.11
CA HIS A 281 4.55 9.05 5.71
C HIS A 281 4.22 10.03 4.58
N LEU A 282 3.03 9.92 3.99
CA LEU A 282 2.57 10.84 2.96
C LEU A 282 2.21 12.20 3.55
N SER A 283 2.29 13.24 2.73
CA SER A 283 1.84 14.57 3.12
C SER A 283 0.31 14.59 3.29
N ASP A 284 -0.17 15.46 4.16
CA ASP A 284 -1.60 15.63 4.41
C ASP A 284 -2.36 15.98 3.13
N ASP A 285 -1.76 16.77 2.24
CA ASP A 285 -2.33 17.13 0.94
C ASP A 285 -2.47 15.93 0.01
N ASP A 286 -1.48 15.04 -0.04
CA ASP A 286 -1.54 13.83 -0.87
C ASP A 286 -2.56 12.82 -0.32
N VAL A 287 -2.60 12.61 1.00
CA VAL A 287 -3.62 11.75 1.61
C VAL A 287 -5.02 12.32 1.42
N ARG A 288 -5.19 13.64 1.50
CA ARG A 288 -6.46 14.32 1.19
C ARG A 288 -6.84 14.15 -0.27
N ALA A 289 -5.90 14.29 -1.20
CA ALA A 289 -6.12 14.06 -2.62
C ALA A 289 -6.58 12.61 -2.89
N MET A 290 -5.91 11.61 -2.28
CA MET A 290 -6.32 10.21 -2.33
C MET A 290 -7.74 10.03 -1.79
N ALA A 291 -8.08 10.67 -0.67
CA ALA A 291 -9.43 10.62 -0.11
C ALA A 291 -10.49 11.22 -1.04
N VAL A 292 -10.20 12.35 -1.70
CA VAL A 292 -11.08 12.97 -2.71
C VAL A 292 -11.33 12.03 -3.88
N TYR A 293 -10.27 11.39 -4.41
CA TYR A 293 -10.41 10.43 -5.49
C TYR A 293 -11.23 9.20 -5.05
N LEU A 294 -10.87 8.57 -3.93
CA LEU A 294 -11.54 7.36 -3.44
C LEU A 294 -13.03 7.61 -3.12
N LYS A 295 -13.36 8.74 -2.50
CA LYS A 295 -14.75 9.14 -2.24
C LYS A 295 -15.57 9.31 -3.53
N SER A 296 -14.92 9.68 -4.63
CA SER A 296 -15.59 9.91 -5.92
C SER A 296 -15.83 8.65 -6.74
N LEU A 297 -15.30 7.50 -6.30
CA LEU A 297 -15.46 6.25 -7.03
C LEU A 297 -16.96 5.96 -7.24
N PRO A 298 -17.35 5.52 -8.45
CA PRO A 298 -18.74 5.29 -8.76
C PRO A 298 -19.30 4.22 -7.83
N GLN A 299 -20.52 4.43 -7.34
CA GLN A 299 -21.24 3.39 -6.64
C GLN A 299 -21.58 2.27 -7.62
N ARG A 300 -20.87 1.14 -7.52
CA ARG A 300 -21.09 -0.05 -8.34
C ARG A 300 -21.69 -1.13 -7.44
N GLY A 301 -22.74 -1.79 -7.94
CA GLY A 301 -23.62 -2.64 -7.12
C GLY A 301 -25.07 -2.13 -7.02
N GLY A 302 -25.50 -1.29 -7.97
CA GLY A 302 -26.90 -0.93 -8.15
C GLY A 302 -27.66 -2.00 -8.92
N GLU A 303 -28.22 -2.97 -8.21
CA GLU A 303 -29.47 -3.72 -8.51
C GLU A 303 -29.69 -4.77 -7.42
N ALA A 304 -30.82 -4.64 -6.72
CA ALA A 304 -31.28 -5.44 -5.58
C ALA A 304 -30.45 -5.33 -4.29
N GLU A 305 -31.00 -4.53 -3.38
CA GLU A 305 -31.30 -4.90 -2.00
C GLU A 305 -31.83 -6.33 -1.81
N ALA A 306 -31.21 -7.36 -2.39
CA ALA A 306 -31.33 -8.69 -1.86
C ALA A 306 -30.70 -8.62 -0.47
N ALA A 307 -31.53 -8.74 0.57
CA ALA A 307 -31.07 -9.15 1.87
C ALA A 307 -30.11 -10.33 1.65
N LEU A 308 -28.91 -10.28 2.23
CA LEU A 308 -27.99 -11.40 2.15
C LEU A 308 -28.74 -12.64 2.64
N LYS A 309 -29.08 -13.55 1.72
CA LYS A 309 -29.90 -14.71 2.05
C LYS A 309 -29.01 -15.70 2.77
N THR A 310 -29.23 -15.85 4.06
CA THR A 310 -28.63 -16.95 4.82
C THR A 310 -29.40 -18.23 4.56
N THR A 311 -28.67 -19.34 4.41
CA THR A 311 -29.25 -20.70 4.34
C THR A 311 -29.41 -21.32 5.73
N MET A 312 -28.95 -20.63 6.79
CA MET A 312 -29.02 -21.11 8.15
C MET A 312 -30.49 -21.11 8.65
N PRO A 313 -30.97 -22.19 9.29
CA PRO A 313 -32.33 -22.23 9.85
C PRO A 313 -32.57 -21.11 10.87
N ALA A 314 -33.77 -20.53 10.87
CA ALA A 314 -34.11 -19.42 11.79
C ALA A 314 -33.95 -19.79 13.27
N SER A 315 -34.23 -21.04 13.64
CA SER A 315 -34.01 -21.55 15.01
C SER A 315 -32.55 -21.51 15.42
N GLU A 316 -31.65 -21.86 14.50
CA GLU A 316 -30.21 -21.83 14.72
C GLU A 316 -29.68 -20.40 14.80
N GLN A 317 -30.17 -19.51 13.94
CA GLN A 317 -29.86 -18.08 14.02
C GLN A 317 -30.26 -17.48 15.37
N ALA A 318 -31.47 -17.81 15.86
CA ALA A 318 -31.94 -17.36 17.17
C ALA A 318 -31.09 -17.91 18.33
N ARG A 319 -30.66 -19.17 18.24
CA ARG A 319 -29.74 -19.80 19.20
C ARG A 319 -28.40 -19.07 19.25
N LEU A 320 -27.77 -18.87 18.09
CA LEU A 320 -26.49 -18.17 17.97
C LEU A 320 -26.59 -16.72 18.42
N HIS A 321 -27.66 -16.01 18.05
CA HIS A 321 -27.87 -14.63 18.49
C HIS A 321 -27.98 -14.54 20.02
N LYS A 322 -28.75 -15.45 20.66
CA LYS A 322 -28.91 -15.46 22.13
C LYS A 322 -27.60 -15.81 22.85
N LEU A 323 -26.86 -16.80 22.36
CA LEU A 323 -25.55 -17.17 22.91
C LEU A 323 -24.54 -16.04 22.72
N GLY A 324 -24.48 -15.48 21.52
CA GLY A 324 -23.58 -14.38 21.17
C GLY A 324 -23.82 -13.13 21.99
N ALA A 325 -25.08 -12.79 22.29
CA ALA A 325 -25.42 -11.68 23.18
C ALA A 325 -24.84 -11.87 24.59
N LYS A 326 -24.90 -13.10 25.13
CA LYS A 326 -24.35 -13.43 26.45
C LYS A 326 -22.82 -13.32 26.47
N ILE A 327 -22.15 -13.82 25.43
CA ILE A 327 -20.70 -13.72 25.28
C ILE A 327 -20.28 -12.25 25.14
N TYR A 328 -21.00 -11.49 24.31
CA TYR A 328 -20.73 -10.08 24.08
C TYR A 328 -20.79 -9.25 25.37
N ASP A 329 -21.86 -9.42 26.16
CA ASP A 329 -22.00 -8.70 27.43
C ASP A 329 -20.88 -9.04 28.41
N ALA A 330 -20.44 -10.31 28.44
CA ALA A 330 -19.39 -10.78 29.33
C ALA A 330 -17.96 -10.35 28.90
N GLN A 331 -17.68 -10.29 27.60
CA GLN A 331 -16.30 -10.20 27.10
C GLN A 331 -16.00 -8.99 26.20
N CYS A 332 -17.02 -8.34 25.62
CA CYS A 332 -16.84 -7.32 24.59
C CYS A 332 -17.40 -5.94 25.01
N ALA A 333 -18.49 -5.94 25.79
CA ALA A 333 -19.24 -4.73 26.10
C ALA A 333 -18.49 -3.71 26.96
N SER A 334 -17.45 -4.12 27.71
CA SER A 334 -16.60 -3.21 28.48
C SER A 334 -15.87 -2.20 27.61
N CYS A 335 -15.48 -2.58 26.39
CA CYS A 335 -14.79 -1.71 25.44
C CYS A 335 -15.75 -1.18 24.35
N HIS A 336 -16.61 -2.05 23.80
CA HIS A 336 -17.49 -1.68 22.68
C HIS A 336 -18.85 -1.11 23.12
N GLY A 337 -19.13 -1.10 24.42
CA GLY A 337 -20.38 -0.61 25.01
C GLY A 337 -21.56 -1.55 24.76
N LYS A 338 -22.58 -1.51 25.62
CA LYS A 338 -23.78 -2.38 25.50
C LYS A 338 -24.54 -2.22 24.17
N THR A 339 -24.45 -1.03 23.56
CA THR A 339 -25.10 -0.72 22.29
C THR A 339 -24.16 -0.83 21.09
N GLY A 340 -22.96 -1.41 21.25
CA GLY A 340 -21.98 -1.57 20.16
C GLY A 340 -21.46 -0.26 19.56
N ARG A 341 -21.64 0.89 20.22
CA ARG A 341 -21.20 2.20 19.70
C ARG A 341 -19.70 2.46 19.88
N GLY A 342 -19.04 1.68 20.73
CA GLY A 342 -17.64 1.88 21.07
C GLY A 342 -17.36 3.25 21.71
N LYS A 343 -16.08 3.63 21.66
CA LYS A 343 -15.56 4.93 22.10
C LYS A 343 -14.48 5.33 21.10
N THR A 344 -14.89 6.00 20.04
CA THR A 344 -14.01 6.35 18.92
C THR A 344 -12.95 7.39 19.32
N PRO A 345 -11.73 7.34 18.74
CA PRO A 345 -11.25 6.32 17.80
C PRO A 345 -10.71 5.05 18.48
N ALA A 346 -10.58 5.04 19.81
CA ALA A 346 -9.95 3.96 20.58
C ALA A 346 -10.65 2.60 20.43
N PHE A 347 -11.98 2.57 20.57
CA PHE A 347 -12.79 1.37 20.38
C PHE A 347 -13.77 1.64 19.24
N PRO A 348 -13.58 1.03 18.05
CA PRO A 348 -14.41 1.33 16.90
C PRO A 348 -15.86 0.91 17.13
N PRO A 349 -16.83 1.60 16.47
CA PRO A 349 -18.22 1.19 16.54
C PRO A 349 -18.38 -0.18 15.87
N LEU A 350 -19.19 -1.03 16.47
CA LEU A 350 -19.67 -2.29 15.87
C LEU A 350 -21.08 -2.10 15.30
N ALA A 351 -21.90 -1.28 15.95
CA ALA A 351 -23.21 -0.87 15.47
C ALA A 351 -23.06 0.09 14.28
N GLY A 352 -23.76 -0.18 13.18
CA GLY A 352 -23.74 0.63 11.97
C GLY A 352 -22.42 0.61 11.20
N ASN A 353 -21.44 -0.20 11.62
CA ASN A 353 -20.14 -0.28 10.95
C ASN A 353 -20.24 -1.14 9.69
N GLN A 354 -19.81 -0.60 8.55
CA GLN A 354 -19.90 -1.30 7.27
C GLN A 354 -18.93 -2.50 7.22
N SER A 355 -17.77 -2.43 7.90
CA SER A 355 -16.83 -3.55 7.98
C SER A 355 -17.36 -4.75 8.80
N ILE A 356 -18.40 -4.52 9.62
CA ILE A 356 -19.11 -5.58 10.31
C ILE A 356 -20.24 -6.14 9.44
N GLN A 357 -20.85 -5.30 8.61
CA GLN A 357 -22.05 -5.64 7.83
C GLN A 357 -21.75 -6.13 6.39
N MET A 358 -20.48 -6.09 5.98
CA MET A 358 -20.02 -6.60 4.68
C MET A 358 -20.44 -8.06 4.44
N THR A 359 -20.56 -8.42 3.15
CA THR A 359 -20.96 -9.75 2.69
C THR A 359 -20.09 -10.85 3.30
N SER A 360 -18.77 -10.66 3.26
CA SER A 360 -17.81 -11.56 3.89
C SER A 360 -17.79 -11.40 5.41
N ALA A 361 -17.82 -12.50 6.16
CA ALA A 361 -17.61 -12.47 7.62
C ALA A 361 -16.14 -12.70 8.02
N VAL A 362 -15.23 -12.84 7.06
CA VAL A 362 -13.82 -13.20 7.33
C VAL A 362 -13.16 -12.25 8.33
N ASN A 363 -13.23 -10.95 8.07
CA ASN A 363 -12.57 -9.95 8.92
C ASN A 363 -13.12 -9.91 10.36
N PRO A 364 -14.45 -9.85 10.61
CA PRO A 364 -14.94 -9.88 11.98
C PRO A 364 -14.66 -11.19 12.71
N ILE A 365 -14.70 -12.35 12.03
CA ILE A 365 -14.30 -13.63 12.64
C ILE A 365 -12.83 -13.58 13.07
N ARG A 366 -11.95 -13.13 12.19
CA ARG A 366 -10.52 -13.01 12.50
C ARG A 366 -10.25 -12.05 13.63
N MET A 367 -10.97 -10.93 13.66
CA MET A 367 -10.81 -9.95 14.72
C MET A 367 -11.21 -10.53 16.09
N VAL A 368 -12.27 -11.35 16.16
CA VAL A 368 -12.62 -12.09 17.39
C VAL A 368 -11.55 -13.14 17.73
N LEU A 369 -11.10 -13.93 16.76
CA LEU A 369 -10.11 -14.99 17.01
C LEU A 369 -8.76 -14.44 17.45
N ASN A 370 -8.24 -13.47 16.71
CA ASN A 370 -6.84 -13.05 16.77
C ASN A 370 -6.64 -11.72 17.47
N GLY A 371 -7.71 -10.92 17.65
CA GLY A 371 -7.57 -9.56 18.14
C GLY A 371 -6.58 -8.76 17.28
N GLY A 372 -5.86 -7.85 17.92
CA GLY A 372 -4.78 -7.10 17.30
C GLY A 372 -4.85 -5.61 17.60
N TYR A 373 -3.94 -4.88 16.97
CA TYR A 373 -3.81 -3.43 17.14
C TYR A 373 -4.00 -2.74 15.80
N ALA A 374 -4.55 -1.53 15.84
CA ALA A 374 -4.35 -0.59 14.74
C ALA A 374 -2.84 -0.26 14.65
N PRO A 375 -2.33 0.21 13.50
CA PRO A 375 -0.90 0.51 13.37
C PRO A 375 -0.52 1.69 14.27
N GLY A 376 0.63 1.58 14.94
CA GLY A 376 1.23 2.71 15.66
C GLY A 376 1.79 3.70 14.63
N THR A 377 1.23 4.90 14.58
CA THR A 377 1.62 5.93 13.61
C THR A 377 1.98 7.24 14.29
N ALA A 378 2.60 8.17 13.55
CA ALA A 378 2.84 9.51 14.06
C ALA A 378 1.56 10.23 14.52
N LYS A 379 0.40 9.92 13.91
CA LYS A 379 -0.91 10.50 14.25
C LYS A 379 -1.73 9.64 15.23
N ASN A 380 -1.26 8.45 15.58
CA ASN A 380 -1.87 7.52 16.54
C ASN A 380 -0.77 6.61 17.14
N PRO A 381 0.09 7.14 18.02
CA PRO A 381 1.31 6.45 18.45
C PRO A 381 1.02 5.29 19.41
N GLU A 382 -0.09 5.35 20.15
CA GLU A 382 -0.47 4.37 21.18
C GLU A 382 -1.89 3.83 20.91
N PRO A 383 -2.08 3.03 19.84
CA PRO A 383 -3.38 2.48 19.50
C PRO A 383 -3.86 1.46 20.55
N TYR A 384 -5.14 1.51 20.88
CA TYR A 384 -5.76 0.48 21.73
C TYR A 384 -5.88 -0.85 20.98
N GLY A 385 -5.60 -1.93 21.69
CA GLY A 385 -5.70 -3.29 21.16
C GLY A 385 -7.04 -3.96 21.44
N MET A 386 -7.41 -4.91 20.59
CA MET A 386 -8.46 -5.89 20.83
C MET A 386 -7.84 -7.20 21.31
N PRO A 387 -8.31 -7.79 22.43
CA PRO A 387 -7.77 -9.06 22.91
C PRO A 387 -8.14 -10.24 21.97
N PRO A 388 -7.26 -11.24 21.83
CA PRO A 388 -7.57 -12.47 21.09
C PRO A 388 -8.46 -13.42 21.90
N PHE A 389 -9.46 -14.02 21.25
CA PHE A 389 -10.36 -15.00 21.88
C PHE A 389 -10.21 -16.42 21.34
N ALA A 390 -9.26 -16.68 20.45
CA ALA A 390 -9.06 -18.02 19.89
C ALA A 390 -8.83 -19.11 20.95
N GLN A 391 -8.17 -18.80 22.08
CA GLN A 391 -7.91 -19.81 23.11
C GLN A 391 -9.05 -19.97 24.13
N SER A 392 -9.96 -18.99 24.22
CA SER A 392 -10.98 -18.92 25.26
C SER A 392 -12.40 -19.21 24.78
N LEU A 393 -12.66 -19.07 23.49
CA LEU A 393 -13.95 -19.37 22.86
C LEU A 393 -13.81 -20.58 21.94
N SER A 394 -14.82 -21.44 21.93
CA SER A 394 -15.01 -22.52 20.95
C SER A 394 -15.44 -21.98 19.57
N ASP A 395 -15.48 -22.84 18.55
CA ASP A 395 -15.96 -22.47 17.22
C ASP A 395 -17.42 -21.99 17.24
N ASP A 396 -18.28 -22.67 17.99
CA ASP A 396 -19.69 -22.27 18.18
C ASP A 396 -19.82 -20.92 18.87
N GLU A 397 -18.96 -20.63 19.85
CA GLU A 397 -18.99 -19.37 20.59
C GLU A 397 -18.47 -18.20 19.76
N VAL A 398 -17.41 -18.41 18.98
CA VAL A 398 -16.92 -17.43 18.00
C VAL A 398 -17.99 -17.14 16.94
N ALA A 399 -18.60 -18.19 16.39
CA ALA A 399 -19.70 -18.06 15.46
C ALA A 399 -20.90 -17.30 16.06
N ALA A 400 -21.25 -17.60 17.31
CA ALA A 400 -22.34 -16.95 18.03
C ALA A 400 -22.07 -15.46 18.28
N VAL A 401 -20.93 -15.09 18.87
CA VAL A 401 -20.62 -13.68 19.17
C VAL A 401 -20.47 -12.86 17.90
N THR A 402 -19.88 -13.44 16.85
CA THR A 402 -19.77 -12.78 15.54
C THR A 402 -21.14 -12.60 14.89
N THR A 403 -22.01 -13.61 14.95
CA THR A 403 -23.40 -13.52 14.49
C THR A 403 -24.14 -12.39 15.20
N PHE A 404 -24.05 -12.34 16.53
CA PHE A 404 -24.69 -11.28 17.32
C PHE A 404 -24.18 -9.90 16.90
N ILE A 405 -22.87 -9.69 16.83
CA ILE A 405 -22.26 -8.42 16.40
C ILE A 405 -22.75 -8.01 14.99
N ARG A 406 -22.88 -8.96 14.07
CA ARG A 406 -23.30 -8.71 12.68
C ARG A 406 -24.79 -8.44 12.50
N THR A 407 -25.63 -8.78 13.47
CA THR A 407 -27.11 -8.72 13.35
C THR A 407 -27.78 -7.87 14.43
N ALA A 408 -27.06 -7.48 15.48
CA ALA A 408 -27.55 -6.60 16.54
C ALA A 408 -27.57 -5.14 16.12
N TRP A 409 -28.29 -4.31 16.89
CA TRP A 409 -28.33 -2.84 16.74
C TRP A 409 -28.74 -2.32 15.35
N GLY A 410 -29.52 -3.11 14.61
CA GLY A 410 -29.92 -2.77 13.23
C GLY A 410 -28.87 -3.08 12.18
N ASN A 411 -27.80 -3.81 12.55
CA ASN A 411 -26.83 -4.32 11.58
C ASN A 411 -27.49 -5.35 10.65
N ARG A 412 -27.07 -5.34 9.39
CA ARG A 412 -27.64 -6.14 8.30
C ARG A 412 -26.70 -7.24 7.79
N GLY A 413 -25.73 -7.65 8.60
CA GLY A 413 -24.82 -8.75 8.27
C GLY A 413 -25.52 -10.10 8.36
N THR A 414 -24.88 -11.14 7.83
CA THR A 414 -25.36 -12.53 7.93
C THR A 414 -24.82 -13.25 9.17
N PRO A 415 -25.54 -14.27 9.67
CA PRO A 415 -25.02 -15.22 10.65
C PRO A 415 -23.74 -15.92 10.16
N VAL A 416 -22.92 -16.32 11.12
CA VAL A 416 -21.67 -17.07 10.94
C VAL A 416 -21.84 -18.47 11.51
N SER A 417 -21.34 -19.47 10.82
CA SER A 417 -21.32 -20.87 11.27
C SER A 417 -20.02 -21.23 12.01
N ALA A 418 -20.09 -22.24 12.87
CA ALA A 418 -18.91 -22.80 13.54
C ALA A 418 -17.85 -23.30 12.54
N LYS A 419 -18.29 -23.81 11.37
CA LYS A 419 -17.38 -24.23 10.29
C LYS A 419 -16.56 -23.07 9.74
N GLU A 420 -17.18 -21.90 9.53
CA GLU A 420 -16.48 -20.70 9.08
C GLU A 420 -15.49 -20.20 10.13
N ALA A 421 -15.87 -20.23 11.42
CA ALA A 421 -14.98 -19.91 12.52
C ALA A 421 -13.77 -20.86 12.57
N ASN A 422 -14.02 -22.17 12.50
CA ASN A 422 -12.99 -23.20 12.52
C ASN A 422 -11.98 -23.04 11.37
N ALA A 423 -12.48 -22.78 10.16
CA ALA A 423 -11.65 -22.59 8.97
C ALA A 423 -10.66 -21.42 9.11
N LEU A 424 -10.99 -20.41 9.92
CA LEU A 424 -10.15 -19.24 10.16
C LEU A 424 -9.23 -19.38 11.39
N ARG A 425 -9.38 -20.42 12.21
CA ARG A 425 -8.43 -20.69 13.31
C ARG A 425 -7.06 -21.14 12.83
N SER A 426 -7.04 -21.85 11.70
CA SER A 426 -5.80 -22.27 11.03
C SER A 426 -5.26 -21.21 10.07
N ALA A 427 -5.90 -20.04 9.99
CA ALA A 427 -5.41 -18.95 9.16
C ALA A 427 -4.04 -18.47 9.67
N PRO A 428 -3.06 -18.24 8.77
CA PRO A 428 -1.76 -17.72 9.17
C PRO A 428 -1.90 -16.35 9.85
N LEU A 429 -1.07 -16.15 10.88
CA LEU A 429 -0.81 -14.86 11.49
C LEU A 429 0.51 -14.36 10.89
N TYR A 430 0.40 -13.44 9.93
CA TYR A 430 1.55 -12.78 9.33
C TYR A 430 1.86 -11.48 10.07
#